data_AF-A0A9E4C6H7-F1
#
_entry.id   AF-A0A9E4C6H7-F1
#
_cell.length_a   1.000
_cell.length_b   1.000
_cell.length_c   1.000
_cell.angle_alpha   90.00
_cell.angle_beta   90.00
_cell.angle_gamma   90.00
#
_symmetry.space_group_name_H-M   'P 1'
#
loop_
_entity.id
_entity.type
_entity.pdbx_description
1 polymer ?
#
loop_
_entity_poly.entity_id
_entity_poly.type
_entity_poly.pdbx_seq_one_letter_code
_entity_poly.pdbx_strand_id
1 'polypeptide(L)'
;SSDLATLRGKLGRLKERVGAEQVAWADAQVARYEKEIQITDWVISGDSPCGAALDMALTIIRRGERWSVKLRDEGYIDNPDLLVYLNRVSDLLFLMARAVDRGVQVPE
;
A
#
# COMPACT_ATOMS: atom_id res chain seq x y z
N SER A 1 -5.52 -7.67 -0.30
CA SER A 1 -5.62 -8.29 1.03
C SER A 1 -6.89 -9.12 1.10
N SER A 2 -6.82 -10.31 1.68
CA SER A 2 -7.91 -11.30 1.79
C SER A 2 -9.19 -10.73 2.44
N ASP A 3 -9.04 -9.66 3.24
CA ASP A 3 -10.13 -8.90 3.87
C ASP A 3 -11.14 -8.31 2.86
N LEU A 4 -10.68 -7.82 1.70
CA LEU A 4 -11.54 -7.22 0.67
C LEU A 4 -12.21 -8.25 -0.25
N ALA A 5 -11.68 -9.47 -0.28
CA ALA A 5 -12.17 -10.55 -1.13
C ALA A 5 -13.20 -11.45 -0.43
N THR A 6 -13.51 -11.18 0.85
CA THR A 6 -14.34 -12.06 1.68
C THR A 6 -15.73 -11.48 1.92
N LEU A 7 -16.77 -12.27 1.62
CA LEU A 7 -18.18 -11.90 1.82
C LEU A 7 -18.54 -11.67 3.30
N ARG A 8 -19.47 -10.75 3.57
CA ARG A 8 -19.93 -10.27 4.91
C ARG A 8 -20.21 -11.39 5.93
N GLY A 9 -20.75 -12.53 5.51
CA GLY A 9 -21.04 -13.68 6.38
C GLY A 9 -19.89 -14.69 6.57
N LYS A 10 -18.75 -14.47 5.91
CA LYS A 10 -17.57 -15.35 5.95
C LYS A 10 -16.31 -14.64 6.47
N LEU A 11 -16.42 -13.38 6.93
CA LEU A 11 -15.29 -12.65 7.54
C LEU A 11 -14.67 -13.42 8.71
N GLY A 12 -15.47 -14.12 9.52
CA GLY A 12 -14.97 -15.01 10.57
C GLY A 12 -14.24 -16.29 10.11
N ARG A 13 -14.11 -16.51 8.79
CA ARG A 13 -13.31 -17.61 8.20
C ARG A 13 -11.93 -17.16 7.75
N LEU A 14 -11.62 -15.86 7.81
CA LEU A 14 -10.27 -15.36 7.56
C LEU A 14 -9.37 -15.74 8.73
N LYS A 15 -8.36 -16.57 8.44
CA LYS A 15 -7.35 -16.98 9.43
C LYS A 15 -6.46 -15.81 9.86
N GLU A 16 -6.25 -14.85 8.98
CA GLU A 16 -5.48 -13.63 9.24
C GLU A 16 -6.23 -12.43 8.65
N ARG A 17 -6.35 -11.38 9.47
CA ARG A 17 -6.84 -10.06 9.09
C ARG A 17 -5.66 -9.09 9.16
N VAL A 18 -5.73 -7.99 8.43
CA VAL A 18 -4.76 -6.91 8.63
C VAL A 18 -4.91 -6.38 10.06
N GLY A 19 -3.82 -6.34 10.81
CA GLY A 19 -3.78 -5.79 12.16
C GLY A 19 -2.52 -4.94 12.37
N ALA A 20 -2.29 -4.58 13.63
CA ALA A 20 -1.18 -3.71 14.04
C ALA A 20 0.21 -4.19 13.56
N GLU A 21 0.44 -5.51 13.47
CA GLU A 21 1.71 -6.07 13.01
C GLU A 21 1.99 -5.72 11.54
N GLN A 22 0.99 -5.88 10.66
CA GLN A 22 1.14 -5.55 9.24
C GLN A 22 1.29 -4.05 9.02
N VAL A 23 0.59 -3.23 9.82
CA VAL A 23 0.76 -1.77 9.81
C VAL A 23 2.18 -1.39 10.24
N ALA A 24 2.66 -1.93 11.36
CA ALA A 24 4.00 -1.67 11.86
C ALA A 24 5.10 -2.11 10.88
N TRP A 25 4.91 -3.25 10.21
CA TRP A 25 5.80 -3.68 9.14
C TRP A 25 5.81 -2.67 7.99
N ALA A 26 4.64 -2.22 7.52
CA ALA A 26 4.55 -1.28 6.42
C ALA A 26 5.17 0.08 6.78
N ASP A 27 4.94 0.59 7.99
CA ASP A 27 5.58 1.80 8.52
C ASP A 27 7.11 1.68 8.53
N ALA A 28 7.63 0.56 9.01
CA ALA A 28 9.07 0.31 9.04
C ALA A 28 9.68 0.29 7.64
N GLN A 29 8.97 -0.29 6.67
CA GLN A 29 9.42 -0.27 5.28
C GLN A 29 9.39 1.15 4.70
N VAL A 30 8.32 1.91 4.89
CA VAL A 30 8.24 3.31 4.43
C VAL A 30 9.40 4.12 5.00
N ALA A 31 9.62 4.07 6.31
CA ALA A 31 10.71 4.78 6.97
C ALA A 31 12.10 4.37 6.45
N ARG A 32 12.28 3.13 5.99
CA ARG A 32 13.53 2.67 5.36
C ARG A 32 13.76 3.35 4.02
N TYR A 33 12.75 3.41 3.17
CA TYR A 33 12.87 4.04 1.85
C TYR A 33 12.96 5.57 1.93
N GLU A 34 12.28 6.21 2.88
CA GLU A 34 12.35 7.66 3.07
C GLU A 34 13.75 8.16 3.46
N LYS A 35 14.56 7.33 4.11
CA LYS A 35 15.96 7.66 4.43
C LYS A 35 16.83 7.82 3.18
N GLU A 36 16.56 7.01 2.18
CA GLU A 36 17.37 6.95 0.95
C GLU A 36 16.81 7.85 -0.16
N ILE A 37 15.52 8.18 -0.10
CA ILE A 37 14.82 8.87 -1.18
C ILE A 37 14.18 10.16 -0.66
N GLN A 38 14.73 11.28 -1.10
CA GLN A 38 14.09 12.58 -0.95
C GLN A 38 13.33 12.94 -2.23
N ILE A 39 12.05 13.28 -2.07
CA ILE A 39 11.21 13.74 -3.17
C ILE A 39 11.19 15.26 -3.11
N THR A 40 11.95 15.88 -4.02
CA THR A 40 12.10 17.33 -4.11
C THR A 40 11.16 17.97 -5.12
N ASP A 41 10.68 17.18 -6.08
CA ASP A 41 9.99 17.68 -7.28
C ASP A 41 8.82 16.77 -7.68
N TRP A 42 8.03 17.28 -8.63
CA TRP A 42 6.95 16.52 -9.26
C TRP A 42 7.49 15.26 -9.95
N VAL A 43 6.83 14.14 -9.68
CA VAL A 43 7.20 12.83 -10.22
C VAL A 43 6.39 12.54 -11.48
N ILE A 44 7.07 12.18 -12.56
CA ILE A 44 6.44 11.60 -13.76
C ILE A 44 6.54 10.08 -13.66
N SER A 45 5.42 9.40 -13.83
CA SER A 45 5.36 7.94 -13.81
C SER A 45 5.97 7.32 -15.07
N GLY A 46 6.62 6.17 -14.90
CA GLY A 46 7.05 5.32 -16.01
C GLY A 46 8.41 5.65 -16.63
N ASP A 47 9.34 6.17 -15.84
CA ASP A 47 10.72 6.44 -16.28
C ASP A 47 11.48 5.13 -16.58
N SER A 48 11.12 4.03 -15.90
CA SER A 48 11.58 2.67 -16.23
C SER A 48 10.42 1.66 -16.31
N PRO A 49 10.56 0.52 -17.02
CA PRO A 49 9.54 -0.54 -17.04
C PRO A 49 9.20 -1.06 -15.63
N CYS A 50 10.19 -1.15 -14.75
CA CYS A 50 10.00 -1.61 -13.37
C CYS A 50 9.29 -0.55 -12.52
N GLY A 51 9.66 0.73 -12.64
CA GLY A 51 8.96 1.84 -12.00
C GLY A 51 7.51 1.96 -12.49
N ALA A 52 7.27 1.81 -13.79
CA ALA A 52 5.94 1.80 -14.39
C ALA A 52 5.05 0.68 -13.82
N ALA A 53 5.61 -0.53 -13.61
CA ALA A 53 4.88 -1.63 -12.99
C ALA A 53 4.49 -1.34 -11.54
N LEU A 54 5.37 -0.69 -10.78
CA LEU A 54 5.11 -0.26 -9.40
C LEU A 54 4.05 0.85 -9.35
N ASP A 55 4.12 1.82 -10.25
CA ASP A 55 3.10 2.86 -10.38
C ASP A 55 1.74 2.26 -10.80
N MET A 56 1.73 1.25 -11.68
CA MET A 56 0.51 0.51 -12.00
C MET A 56 -0.07 -0.16 -10.75
N ALA A 57 0.76 -0.85 -9.96
CA ALA A 57 0.33 -1.44 -8.69
C ALA A 57 -0.24 -0.38 -7.73
N LEU A 58 0.38 0.80 -7.65
CA LEU A 58 -0.10 1.93 -6.86
C LEU A 58 -1.51 2.36 -7.30
N THR A 59 -1.79 2.46 -8.60
CA THR A 59 -3.14 2.80 -9.07
C THR A 59 -4.19 1.77 -8.67
N ILE A 60 -3.83 0.48 -8.65
CA ILE A 60 -4.70 -0.62 -8.24
C ILE A 60 -4.95 -0.56 -6.74
N ILE A 61 -3.92 -0.36 -5.93
CA ILE A 61 -4.06 -0.24 -4.46
C ILE A 61 -4.91 0.97 -4.10
N ARG A 62 -4.65 2.15 -4.69
CA ARG A 62 -5.46 3.36 -4.44
C ARG A 62 -6.92 3.18 -4.88
N ARG A 63 -7.17 2.40 -5.93
CA ARG A 63 -8.54 2.01 -6.32
C ARG A 63 -9.17 1.13 -5.25
N GLY A 64 -8.46 0.12 -4.79
CA GLY A 64 -8.89 -0.76 -3.69
C GLY A 64 -9.18 0.01 -2.41
N GLU A 65 -8.34 0.98 -2.04
CA GLU A 65 -8.54 1.88 -0.89
C GLU A 65 -9.85 2.65 -1.01
N ARG A 66 -10.15 3.26 -2.17
CA ARG A 66 -11.43 3.96 -2.39
C ARG A 66 -12.64 3.05 -2.23
N TRP A 67 -12.56 1.82 -2.73
CA TRP A 67 -13.61 0.82 -2.51
C TRP A 67 -13.72 0.43 -1.04
N SER A 68 -12.59 0.28 -0.35
CA SER A 68 -12.54 -0.06 1.08
C SER A 68 -13.16 1.02 1.95
N VAL A 69 -12.90 2.30 1.64
CA VAL A 69 -13.54 3.45 2.31
C VAL A 69 -15.05 3.40 2.10
N LYS A 70 -15.51 3.24 0.85
CA LYS A 70 -16.95 3.14 0.57
C LYS A 70 -17.61 1.98 1.32
N LEU A 71 -16.98 0.81 1.32
CA LEU A 71 -17.49 -0.36 2.03
C LEU A 71 -17.50 -0.16 3.55
N ARG A 72 -16.51 0.54 4.12
CA ARG A 72 -16.51 0.92 5.53
C ARG A 72 -17.68 1.87 5.83
N ASP A 73 -17.86 2.90 5.01
CA ASP A 73 -18.91 3.91 5.22
C ASP A 73 -20.32 3.30 5.10
N GLU A 74 -20.48 2.26 4.29
CA GLU A 74 -21.70 1.45 4.18
C GLU A 74 -21.83 0.35 5.27
N GLY A 75 -20.86 0.24 6.18
CA GLY A 75 -20.87 -0.70 7.31
C GLY A 75 -20.52 -2.15 6.96
N TYR A 76 -19.87 -2.39 5.81
CA TYR A 76 -19.40 -3.72 5.39
C TYR A 76 -18.01 -4.07 5.91
N ILE A 77 -17.20 -3.07 6.27
CA ILE A 77 -15.85 -3.25 6.83
C ILE A 77 -15.77 -2.51 8.17
N ASP A 78 -15.34 -3.22 9.21
CA ASP A 78 -15.18 -2.70 10.57
C ASP A 78 -13.71 -2.53 10.99
N ASN A 79 -12.77 -3.02 10.19
CA ASN A 79 -11.35 -3.03 10.53
C ASN A 79 -10.68 -1.68 10.20
N PRO A 80 -10.30 -0.86 11.20
CA PRO A 80 -9.63 0.42 10.96
C PRO A 80 -8.20 0.23 10.41
N ASP A 81 -7.50 -0.83 10.81
CA ASP A 81 -6.10 -1.08 10.46
C ASP A 81 -5.93 -1.37 8.95
N LEU A 82 -6.98 -1.88 8.31
CA LEU A 82 -6.97 -2.16 6.88
C LEU A 82 -6.73 -0.89 6.06
N LEU A 83 -7.40 0.22 6.39
CA LEU A 83 -7.25 1.47 5.65
C LEU A 83 -5.89 2.10 5.87
N VAL A 84 -5.40 2.06 7.12
CA VAL A 84 -4.04 2.54 7.46
C VAL A 84 -3.00 1.75 6.70
N TYR A 85 -3.13 0.42 6.66
CA TYR A 85 -2.23 -0.45 5.93
C TYR A 85 -2.24 -0.18 4.41
N LEU A 86 -3.42 -0.04 3.80
CA LEU A 86 -3.52 0.29 2.36
C LEU A 86 -2.89 1.64 2.03
N ASN A 87 -3.02 2.61 2.94
CA ASN A 87 -2.36 3.90 2.81
C ASN A 87 -0.83 3.74 2.86
N ARG A 88 -0.28 3.01 3.84
CA ARG A 88 1.17 2.76 3.95
C ARG A 88 1.76 1.96 2.81
N VAL A 89 1.03 0.95 2.32
CA VAL A 89 1.44 0.20 1.12
C VAL A 89 1.47 1.10 -0.10
N SER A 90 0.56 2.07 -0.20
CA SER A 90 0.59 3.07 -1.29
C SER A 90 1.85 3.93 -1.20
N ASP A 91 2.21 4.41 0.00
CA ASP A 91 3.42 5.19 0.22
C ASP A 91 4.69 4.39 -0.11
N LEU A 92 4.74 3.11 0.29
CA LEU A 92 5.84 2.21 0.00
C LEU A 92 5.98 1.94 -1.50
N LEU A 93 4.89 1.57 -2.20
CA LEU A 93 4.91 1.33 -3.65
C LEU A 93 5.33 2.57 -4.41
N PHE A 94 4.86 3.73 -3.95
CA PHE A 94 5.33 5.01 -4.42
C PHE A 94 6.86 5.01 -4.24
N LEU A 95 7.41 5.05 -3.03
CA LEU A 95 8.86 5.19 -2.81
C LEU A 95 9.71 4.15 -3.57
N MET A 96 9.28 2.89 -3.64
CA MET A 96 9.93 1.83 -4.40
C MET A 96 10.09 2.16 -5.88
N ALA A 97 9.04 2.71 -6.53
CA ALA A 97 9.14 3.07 -7.94
C ALA A 97 10.24 4.10 -8.17
N ARG A 98 10.38 5.07 -7.24
CA ARG A 98 11.44 6.09 -7.31
C ARG A 98 12.82 5.56 -6.97
N ALA A 99 12.92 4.57 -6.09
CA ALA A 99 14.17 3.88 -5.83
C ALA A 99 14.70 3.26 -7.13
N VAL A 100 13.81 2.54 -7.82
CA VAL A 100 14.13 1.81 -9.04
C VAL A 100 14.45 2.76 -10.19
N ASP A 101 13.64 3.79 -10.41
CA ASP A 101 13.87 4.76 -11.49
C ASP A 101 15.19 5.53 -11.30
N ARG A 102 15.60 5.78 -10.05
CA ARG A 102 16.87 6.45 -9.72
C ARG A 102 18.06 5.49 -9.57
N GLY A 103 17.84 4.18 -9.66
CA GLY A 103 18.87 3.17 -9.41
C GLY A 103 19.40 3.14 -7.96
N VAL A 104 18.62 3.64 -6.99
CA VAL A 104 18.99 3.67 -5.57
C VAL A 104 18.76 2.30 -4.97
N GLN A 105 19.81 1.71 -4.40
CA GLN A 105 19.71 0.49 -3.61
C GLN A 105 19.36 0.83 -2.17
N VAL A 106 18.20 0.38 -1.71
CA VAL A 106 17.80 0.49 -0.31
C VAL A 106 18.26 -0.79 0.41
N PRO A 107 19.13 -0.69 1.44
CA PRO A 107 19.57 -1.84 2.22
C PRO A 107 18.40 -2.58 2.87
N GLU A 108 18.57 -3.89 3.13
CA GLU A 108 17.57 -4.70 3.85
C GLU A 108 17.35 -4.20 5.29
#